data_AF-A0A6P9CF88-F1
#
_entry.id   AF-A0A6P9CF88-F1
#
_cell.length_a   1.000
_cell.length_b   1.000
_cell.length_c   1.000
_cell.angle_alpha   90.00
_cell.angle_beta   90.00
_cell.angle_gamma   90.00
#
_symmetry.space_group_name_H-M   'P 1'
#
loop_
_entity.id
_entity.type
_entity.pdbx_description
1 polymer ?
#
loop_
_entity_poly.entity_id
_entity_poly.type
_entity_poly.pdbx_seq_one_letter_code
_entity_poly.pdbx_strand_id
1 'polypeptide(L)'
;MRRAGEQVGLLLFCLMIAIHRGAQESPLPELKALGLDGNNTIAIVRGSPGLPGPQGPRGPPGIPGAKGERCLQGIHGKIGAPGPKGEKGDPGQPGEKGEKGDPGEIDEKRLEAFQCKQGAPNCKELLKRGVVLSGWYTIYPQDCQPLEVLCDMDTDGGGWIVFQRRLDGSVDFFRKWDAYKRGFGNQLSEFWLGNDNLHRLTSLEKYELRIDFTDFDNKDSFAKYASFQVAAESKWYRLTLGAFTGGPAGDSLSQHNNMTFSTQDKRQDPKKMNCAEMYKGAWWYHKCHHSNLNAKYLMGEHKSRGVGINWASGKGPYYSYKRSEMKIRPVA
;
A
#
# COMPACT_ATOMS: atom_id res chain seq x y z
N MET A 1 43.64 32.77 -35.60
CA MET A 1 42.68 32.95 -34.49
C MET A 1 42.60 31.62 -33.73
N ARG A 2 43.58 31.14 -32.95
CA ARG A 2 44.20 31.62 -31.70
C ARG A 2 43.26 32.41 -30.78
N ARG A 3 43.07 31.83 -29.59
CA ARG A 3 42.51 32.36 -28.32
C ARG A 3 40.99 32.44 -28.18
N ALA A 4 40.40 31.39 -27.61
CA ALA A 4 39.26 31.45 -26.67
C ALA A 4 38.99 30.05 -26.06
N GLY A 5 40.02 29.39 -25.50
CA GLY A 5 39.92 28.03 -24.95
C GLY A 5 40.55 27.86 -23.57
N GLU A 6 40.87 28.95 -22.89
CA GLU A 6 41.55 28.96 -21.58
C GLU A 6 40.97 30.06 -20.70
N GLN A 7 39.70 29.94 -20.26
CA GLN A 7 39.24 30.71 -19.09
C GLN A 7 37.94 30.25 -18.40
N VAL A 8 37.46 29.03 -18.65
CA VAL A 8 36.30 28.47 -17.90
C VAL A 8 36.68 27.23 -17.07
N GLY A 9 37.95 26.83 -17.09
CA GLY A 9 38.47 25.69 -16.31
C GLY A 9 38.97 26.01 -14.89
N LEU A 10 39.03 27.29 -14.49
CA LEU A 10 39.65 27.69 -13.22
C LEU A 10 38.68 28.23 -12.14
N LEU A 11 37.39 28.39 -12.45
CA LEU A 11 36.37 28.86 -11.49
C LEU A 11 35.50 27.74 -10.92
N LEU A 12 35.55 26.54 -11.50
CA LEU A 12 34.84 25.35 -10.98
C LEU A 12 35.67 24.53 -9.98
N PHE A 13 36.97 24.79 -9.86
CA PHE A 13 37.85 24.06 -8.93
C PHE A 13 38.00 24.74 -7.55
N CYS A 14 37.53 25.98 -7.38
CA CYS A 14 37.62 26.71 -6.11
C CYS A 14 36.35 26.66 -5.24
N LEU A 15 35.24 26.08 -5.71
CA LEU A 15 34.04 25.90 -4.89
C LEU A 15 33.88 24.49 -4.28
N MET A 16 34.80 23.56 -4.54
CA MET A 16 34.78 22.20 -3.98
C MET A 16 35.75 21.99 -2.80
N ILE A 17 36.40 23.03 -2.29
CA ILE A 17 37.38 22.92 -1.19
C ILE A 17 36.92 23.59 0.12
N ALA A 18 35.72 24.18 0.15
CA ALA A 18 35.24 24.91 1.33
C ALA A 18 33.87 24.45 1.84
N ILE A 19 33.74 23.16 2.15
CA ILE A 19 33.01 22.62 3.30
C ILE A 19 33.58 21.20 3.47
N HIS A 20 34.40 20.99 4.50
CA HIS A 20 34.51 19.77 5.32
C HIS A 20 35.61 20.04 6.36
N ARG A 21 35.33 20.95 7.30
CA ARG A 21 35.94 20.93 8.62
C ARG A 21 34.96 20.20 9.53
N GLY A 22 35.37 19.04 10.03
CA GLY A 22 34.85 18.44 11.25
C GLY A 22 33.41 17.93 11.18
N ALA A 23 33.19 16.84 10.45
CA ALA A 23 32.13 15.90 10.80
C ALA A 23 32.78 14.51 10.84
N GLN A 24 32.90 13.97 12.04
CA GLN A 24 33.32 12.60 12.29
C GLN A 24 32.32 11.68 11.57
N GLU A 25 32.77 10.98 10.52
CA GLU A 25 31.96 9.98 9.83
C GLU A 25 31.53 8.91 10.84
N SER A 26 30.26 8.94 11.23
CA SER A 26 29.60 7.75 11.75
C SER A 26 29.46 6.76 10.59
N PRO A 27 29.77 5.46 10.77
CA PRO A 27 29.57 4.49 9.70
C PRO A 27 28.09 4.45 9.35
N LEU A 28 27.77 4.63 8.07
CA LEU A 28 26.44 4.42 7.54
C LEU A 28 25.97 3.01 7.95
N PRO A 29 24.78 2.85 8.55
CA PRO A 29 24.34 1.52 8.95
C PRO A 29 24.18 0.63 7.72
N GLU A 30 24.79 -0.56 7.79
CA GLU A 30 24.72 -1.57 6.73
C GLU A 30 23.25 -1.99 6.53
N LEU A 31 22.69 -1.66 5.37
CA LEU A 31 21.31 -1.97 5.01
C LEU A 31 21.28 -3.39 4.44
N LYS A 32 20.71 -4.35 5.17
CA LYS A 32 20.35 -5.65 4.58
C LYS A 32 18.91 -5.60 4.11
N ALA A 33 18.73 -5.61 2.79
CA ALA A 33 17.44 -5.83 2.16
C ALA A 33 17.16 -7.35 2.11
N LEU A 34 16.09 -7.78 2.77
CA LEU A 34 15.54 -9.12 2.56
C LEU A 34 14.43 -8.98 1.51
N GLY A 35 14.62 -9.63 0.36
CA GLY A 35 13.62 -9.68 -0.68
C GLY A 35 12.50 -10.64 -0.28
N LEU A 36 11.29 -10.11 -0.15
CA LEU A 36 10.06 -10.88 -0.23
C LEU A 36 9.36 -10.45 -1.53
N ASP A 37 8.90 -11.43 -2.29
CA ASP A 37 8.34 -11.23 -3.63
C ASP A 37 7.21 -10.19 -3.63
N GLY A 38 7.24 -9.28 -4.61
CA GLY A 38 6.20 -8.27 -4.84
C GLY A 38 6.36 -6.97 -4.04
N ASN A 39 7.36 -6.15 -4.41
CA ASN A 39 7.51 -4.72 -4.07
C ASN A 39 7.60 -4.29 -2.59
N ASN A 40 7.69 -5.20 -1.62
CA ASN A 40 7.95 -4.86 -0.22
C ASN A 40 9.41 -5.17 0.17
N THR A 41 10.27 -4.14 0.17
CA THR A 41 11.64 -4.26 0.69
C THR A 41 11.68 -3.89 2.17
N ILE A 42 11.95 -4.85 3.06
CA ILE A 42 12.24 -4.55 4.47
C ILE A 42 13.72 -4.22 4.59
N ALA A 43 14.03 -3.01 5.05
CA ALA A 43 15.40 -2.60 5.36
C ALA A 43 15.66 -2.81 6.86
N ILE A 44 16.52 -3.76 7.21
CA ILE A 44 17.02 -3.89 8.57
C ILE A 44 18.19 -2.92 8.74
N VAL A 45 17.97 -1.84 9.49
CA VAL A 45 19.03 -0.89 9.85
C VAL A 45 19.79 -1.46 11.04
N ARG A 46 21.02 -1.93 10.82
CA ARG A 46 21.92 -2.30 11.92
C ARG A 46 22.22 -1.03 12.73
N GLY A 47 21.94 -1.02 14.03
CA GLY A 47 22.18 0.15 14.89
C GLY A 47 23.62 0.65 14.79
N SER A 48 23.79 1.98 14.77
CA SER A 48 25.09 2.65 14.71
C SER A 48 26.01 2.18 15.84
N PRO A 49 27.34 2.05 15.63
CA PRO A 49 28.28 1.77 16.72
C PRO A 49 28.15 2.80 17.85
N GLY A 50 28.26 2.35 19.10
CA GLY A 50 28.31 3.24 20.26
C GLY A 50 29.50 4.20 20.21
N LEU A 51 29.35 5.37 20.82
CA LEU A 51 30.43 6.36 20.89
C LEU A 51 31.64 5.79 21.66
N PRO A 52 32.89 6.12 21.27
CA PRO A 52 34.08 5.78 22.05
C PRO A 52 33.96 6.30 23.48
N GLY A 53 34.45 5.51 24.46
CA GLY A 53 34.51 5.94 25.84
C GLY A 53 35.40 7.18 26.04
N PRO A 54 35.18 7.98 27.11
CA PRO A 54 36.00 9.14 27.40
C PRO A 54 37.47 8.74 27.65
N GLN A 55 38.41 9.62 27.28
CA GLN A 55 39.83 9.42 27.58
C GLN A 55 40.05 9.38 29.10
N GLY A 56 40.83 8.41 29.57
CA GLY A 56 41.17 8.29 31.00
C GLY A 56 41.92 9.52 31.54
N PRO A 57 41.86 9.77 32.86
CA PRO A 57 42.51 10.92 33.46
C PRO A 57 44.03 10.88 33.27
N ARG A 58 44.65 12.06 33.10
CA ARG A 58 46.11 12.20 33.06
C ARG A 58 46.71 11.72 34.39
N GLY A 59 47.73 10.87 34.32
CA GLY A 59 48.45 10.40 35.50
C GLY A 59 49.03 11.56 36.33
N PRO A 60 49.23 11.36 37.65
CA PRO A 60 49.76 12.38 38.54
C PRO A 60 51.19 12.82 38.11
N PRO A 61 51.58 14.09 38.35
CA PRO A 61 52.95 14.54 38.15
C PRO A 61 53.94 13.69 38.94
N GLY A 62 55.11 13.41 38.36
CA GLY A 62 56.20 12.73 39.06
C GLY A 62 56.64 13.50 40.30
N ILE A 63 57.10 12.76 41.32
CA ILE A 63 57.60 13.33 42.58
C ILE A 63 58.82 14.20 42.27
N PRO A 64 58.89 15.46 42.75
CA PRO A 64 60.08 16.29 42.61
C PRO A 64 61.32 15.60 43.18
N GLY A 65 62.45 15.68 42.47
CA GLY A 65 63.71 15.10 42.93
C GLY A 65 64.15 15.67 44.29
N ALA A 66 64.83 14.84 45.07
CA ALA A 66 65.34 15.23 46.38
C ALA A 66 66.20 16.50 46.28
N LYS A 67 65.93 17.47 47.16
CA LYS A 67 66.70 18.72 47.24
C LYS A 67 68.09 18.39 47.77
N GLY A 68 69.14 18.66 46.99
CA GLY A 68 70.53 18.40 47.39
C GLY A 68 70.90 19.12 48.70
N GLU A 69 71.73 18.46 49.51
CA GLU A 69 72.20 18.97 50.79
C GLU A 69 73.03 20.25 50.61
N ARG A 70 72.83 21.20 51.53
CA ARG A 70 73.51 22.51 51.53
C ARG A 70 74.88 22.37 52.19
N CYS A 71 75.96 22.35 51.41
CA CYS A 71 77.33 22.41 51.94
C CYS A 71 77.81 23.85 52.17
N LEU A 72 78.69 24.01 53.17
CA LEU A 72 79.41 25.23 53.50
C LEU A 72 80.43 25.60 52.39
N GLN A 73 80.70 26.90 52.27
CA GLN A 73 81.44 27.62 51.22
C GLN A 73 82.74 26.98 50.69
N GLY A 74 82.86 26.90 49.36
CA GLY A 74 84.13 26.71 48.63
C GLY A 74 83.96 26.08 47.25
N ILE A 75 84.39 26.79 46.19
CA ILE A 75 84.45 26.44 44.75
C ILE A 75 83.15 25.94 44.07
N HIS A 76 82.72 26.65 43.01
CA HIS A 76 81.52 26.36 42.22
C HIS A 76 81.59 24.94 41.62
N GLY A 77 80.91 23.98 42.27
CA GLY A 77 80.74 22.63 41.74
C GLY A 77 79.94 22.67 40.44
N LYS A 78 80.39 21.92 39.43
CA LYS A 78 79.68 21.77 38.15
C LYS A 78 78.23 21.36 38.44
N ILE A 79 77.26 22.05 37.83
CA ILE A 79 75.83 21.71 37.92
C ILE A 79 75.69 20.20 37.63
N GLY A 80 75.09 19.47 38.56
CA GLY A 80 74.85 18.04 38.40
C GLY A 80 74.00 17.77 37.16
N ALA A 81 74.30 16.67 36.45
CA ALA A 81 73.52 16.29 35.27
C ALA A 81 72.02 16.21 35.61
N PRO A 82 71.12 16.64 34.71
CA PRO A 82 69.70 16.47 34.90
C PRO A 82 69.38 15.02 35.29
N GLY A 83 68.49 14.83 36.26
CA GLY A 83 68.06 13.50 36.67
C GLY A 83 67.49 12.71 35.49
N PRO A 84 67.58 11.37 35.50
CA PRO A 84 67.03 10.55 34.44
C PRO A 84 65.53 10.87 34.27
N LYS A 85 65.09 10.96 33.01
CA LYS A 85 63.66 11.12 32.69
C LYS A 85 62.90 9.95 33.33
N GLY A 86 61.88 10.27 34.12
CA GLY A 86 61.03 9.25 34.76
C GLY A 86 60.45 8.29 33.73
N GLU A 87 60.29 7.02 34.13
CA GLU A 87 59.74 5.98 33.27
C GLU A 87 58.34 6.37 32.77
N LYS A 88 58.04 6.00 31.52
CA LYS A 88 56.70 6.22 30.95
C LYS A 88 55.72 5.36 31.75
N GLY A 89 54.70 5.99 32.34
CA GLY A 89 53.64 5.27 33.05
C GLY A 89 52.99 4.20 32.16
N ASP A 90 52.54 3.12 32.80
CA ASP A 90 51.93 1.99 32.10
C ASP A 90 50.71 2.44 31.27
N PRO A 91 50.46 1.80 30.10
CA PRO A 91 49.24 2.03 29.35
C PRO A 91 48.00 1.83 30.25
N GLY A 92 47.05 2.76 30.19
CA GLY A 92 45.77 2.62 30.88
C GLY A 92 45.07 1.33 30.45
N GLN A 93 44.34 0.71 31.38
CA GLN A 93 43.59 -0.51 31.07
C GLN A 93 42.56 -0.25 29.96
N PRO A 94 42.35 -1.21 29.02
CA PRO A 94 41.30 -1.10 28.03
C PRO A 94 39.95 -0.84 28.70
N GLY A 95 39.18 0.12 28.17
CA GLY A 95 37.83 0.39 28.67
C GLY A 95 36.93 -0.84 28.56
N GLU A 96 35.97 -0.97 29.48
CA GLU A 96 35.02 -2.08 29.44
C GLU A 96 34.25 -2.08 28.12
N LYS A 97 34.07 -3.28 27.54
CA LYS A 97 33.31 -3.45 26.30
C LYS A 97 31.87 -3.03 26.59
N GLY A 98 31.37 -2.02 25.87
CA GLY A 98 30.00 -1.58 25.99
C GLY A 98 29.00 -2.74 25.84
N GLU A 99 27.92 -2.69 26.62
CA GLU A 99 26.89 -3.71 26.59
C GLU A 99 26.31 -3.84 25.16
N LYS A 100 26.09 -5.08 24.73
CA LYS A 100 25.43 -5.32 23.44
C LYS A 100 24.00 -4.84 23.57
N GLY A 101 23.61 -3.85 22.77
CA GLY A 101 22.22 -3.38 22.71
C GLY A 101 21.26 -4.53 22.43
N ASP A 102 20.09 -4.49 23.05
CA ASP A 102 19.06 -5.51 22.90
C ASP A 102 18.68 -5.69 21.42
N PRO A 103 18.49 -6.93 20.94
CA PRO A 103 17.91 -7.16 19.62
C PRO A 103 16.54 -6.48 19.55
N GLY A 104 16.34 -5.60 18.57
CA GLY A 104 15.02 -5.03 18.32
C GLY A 104 14.05 -6.13 17.91
N GLU A 105 13.18 -6.55 18.82
CA GLU A 105 12.09 -7.48 18.52
C GLU A 105 11.00 -6.70 17.75
N ILE A 106 10.87 -6.98 16.46
CA ILE A 106 9.77 -6.45 15.66
C ILE A 106 8.56 -7.34 15.97
N ASP A 107 7.81 -6.96 16.98
CA ASP A 107 6.47 -7.49 17.25
C ASP A 107 5.60 -7.35 15.99
N GLU A 108 5.03 -8.46 15.50
CA GLU A 108 4.12 -8.51 14.34
C GLU A 108 2.97 -7.50 14.48
N LYS A 109 2.42 -7.31 15.68
CA LYS A 109 1.35 -6.32 15.94
C LYS A 109 1.86 -4.90 15.76
N ARG A 110 3.11 -4.64 16.13
CA ARG A 110 3.73 -3.31 15.95
C ARG A 110 3.98 -3.02 14.47
N LEU A 111 4.30 -4.04 13.68
CA LEU A 111 4.41 -3.95 12.22
C LEU A 111 3.04 -3.71 11.56
N GLU A 112 2.01 -4.48 11.94
CA GLU A 112 0.63 -4.30 11.43
C GLU A 112 0.10 -2.90 11.76
N ALA A 113 0.29 -2.43 13.00
CA ALA A 113 -0.14 -1.10 13.41
C ALA A 113 0.60 0.01 12.65
N PHE A 114 1.87 -0.19 12.34
CA PHE A 114 2.65 0.75 11.52
C PHE A 114 2.16 0.76 10.07
N GLN A 115 1.92 -0.42 9.49
CA GLN A 115 1.41 -0.56 8.14
C GLN A 115 0.01 0.03 7.98
N CYS A 116 -0.90 -0.14 8.94
CA CYS A 116 -2.19 0.54 8.88
C CYS A 116 -2.04 2.07 8.89
N LYS A 117 -1.19 2.60 9.76
CA LYS A 117 -0.98 4.06 9.88
C LYS A 117 -0.37 4.68 8.62
N GLN A 118 0.56 3.97 7.98
CA GLN A 118 1.22 4.45 6.78
C GLN A 118 0.49 4.06 5.49
N GLY A 119 -0.34 3.02 5.52
CA GLY A 119 -1.08 2.49 4.40
C GLY A 119 -2.06 3.50 3.80
N ALA A 120 -2.36 3.33 2.51
CA ALA A 120 -3.42 4.11 1.87
C ALA A 120 -4.77 3.40 2.10
N PRO A 121 -5.83 4.11 2.52
CA PRO A 121 -7.11 3.48 2.84
C PRO A 121 -7.90 3.01 1.61
N ASN A 122 -7.58 3.54 0.43
CA ASN A 122 -8.28 3.23 -0.82
C ASN A 122 -7.42 3.63 -2.04
N CYS A 123 -7.86 3.24 -3.23
CA CYS A 123 -7.17 3.57 -4.48
C CYS A 123 -7.08 5.07 -4.77
N LYS A 124 -8.03 5.89 -4.28
CA LYS A 124 -8.00 7.35 -4.45
C LYS A 124 -6.84 7.97 -3.67
N GLU A 125 -6.56 7.49 -2.46
CA GLU A 125 -5.41 7.93 -1.67
C GLU A 125 -4.09 7.38 -2.22
N LEU A 126 -4.06 6.18 -2.80
CA LEU A 126 -2.90 5.69 -3.56
C LEU A 126 -2.58 6.61 -4.74
N LEU A 127 -3.60 6.99 -5.51
CA LEU A 127 -3.44 7.91 -6.64
C LEU A 127 -2.87 9.26 -6.22
N LYS A 128 -3.39 9.85 -5.12
CA LYS A 128 -2.86 11.10 -4.55
C LYS A 128 -1.40 10.99 -4.11
N ARG A 129 -0.96 9.80 -3.70
CA ARG A 129 0.44 9.51 -3.32
C ARG A 129 1.35 9.21 -4.52
N GLY A 130 0.85 9.36 -5.75
CA GLY A 130 1.63 9.20 -6.98
C GLY A 130 1.56 7.81 -7.62
N VAL A 131 0.70 6.91 -7.13
CA VAL A 131 0.47 5.61 -7.78
C VAL A 131 -0.51 5.80 -8.94
N VAL A 132 0.02 5.97 -10.15
CA VAL A 132 -0.76 6.33 -11.35
C VAL A 132 -1.08 5.16 -12.28
N LEU A 133 -0.48 3.99 -12.06
CA LEU A 133 -0.74 2.80 -12.89
C LEU A 133 -1.87 1.98 -12.28
N SER A 134 -2.80 1.52 -13.12
CA SER A 134 -3.81 0.55 -12.72
C SER A 134 -3.15 -0.80 -12.40
N GLY A 135 -3.64 -1.50 -11.37
CA GLY A 135 -3.04 -2.74 -10.91
C GLY A 135 -3.57 -3.20 -9.56
N TRP A 136 -3.07 -4.35 -9.10
CA TRP A 136 -3.39 -4.87 -7.77
C TRP A 136 -2.52 -4.21 -6.71
N TYR A 137 -3.15 -3.72 -5.65
CA TYR A 137 -2.49 -3.04 -4.54
C TYR A 137 -3.13 -3.46 -3.22
N THR A 138 -2.32 -3.47 -2.17
CA THR A 138 -2.81 -3.59 -0.79
C THR A 138 -3.22 -2.24 -0.26
N ILE A 139 -4.49 -2.13 0.15
CA ILE A 139 -5.03 -0.97 0.86
C ILE A 139 -5.27 -1.33 2.33
N TYR A 140 -5.35 -0.31 3.17
CA TYR A 140 -5.60 -0.43 4.61
C TYR A 140 -6.84 0.39 4.97
N PRO A 141 -8.06 -0.14 4.74
CA PRO A 141 -9.31 0.51 5.11
C PRO A 141 -9.37 0.89 6.60
N GLN A 142 -10.41 1.63 6.99
CA GLN A 142 -10.54 2.23 8.33
C GLN A 142 -10.45 1.24 9.51
N ASP A 143 -10.74 -0.04 9.29
CA ASP A 143 -10.60 -1.10 10.29
C ASP A 143 -9.20 -1.74 10.33
N CYS A 144 -8.22 -1.15 9.63
CA CYS A 144 -6.82 -1.53 9.60
C CYS A 144 -6.50 -2.94 9.07
N GLN A 145 -7.49 -3.70 8.63
CA GLN A 145 -7.23 -5.02 8.05
C GLN A 145 -6.70 -4.83 6.61
N PRO A 146 -5.56 -5.42 6.22
CA PRO A 146 -5.09 -5.28 4.84
C PRO A 146 -6.10 -5.91 3.87
N LEU A 147 -6.30 -5.28 2.71
CA LEU A 147 -7.14 -5.83 1.64
C LEU A 147 -6.45 -5.58 0.30
N GLU A 148 -6.27 -6.65 -0.46
CA GLU A 148 -5.76 -6.55 -1.82
C GLU A 148 -6.91 -6.24 -2.79
N VAL A 149 -6.73 -5.20 -3.61
CA VAL A 149 -7.75 -4.70 -4.54
C VAL A 149 -7.16 -4.33 -5.88
N LEU A 150 -7.96 -4.47 -6.94
CA LEU A 150 -7.62 -3.91 -8.24
C LEU A 150 -7.97 -2.42 -8.27
N CYS A 151 -6.97 -1.57 -8.42
CA CYS A 151 -7.13 -0.15 -8.63
C CYS A 151 -7.19 0.19 -10.12
N ASP A 152 -8.23 0.92 -10.53
CA ASP A 152 -8.26 1.62 -11.81
C ASP A 152 -7.89 3.09 -11.57
N MET A 153 -6.70 3.45 -12.06
CA MET A 153 -6.08 4.77 -11.89
C MET A 153 -6.27 5.70 -13.10
N ASP A 154 -7.00 5.27 -14.13
CA ASP A 154 -7.13 6.01 -15.39
C ASP A 154 -8.56 6.51 -15.62
N THR A 155 -9.55 5.63 -15.49
CA THR A 155 -10.94 5.94 -15.87
C THR A 155 -11.51 7.09 -15.03
N ASP A 156 -12.06 8.12 -15.69
CA ASP A 156 -12.79 9.21 -15.02
C ASP A 156 -11.99 9.87 -13.87
N GLY A 157 -10.69 10.07 -14.09
CA GLY A 157 -9.75 10.65 -13.12
C GLY A 157 -9.15 9.65 -12.12
N GLY A 158 -9.42 8.36 -12.28
CA GLY A 158 -8.77 7.28 -11.53
C GLY A 158 -9.17 7.17 -10.05
N GLY A 159 -8.44 6.33 -9.32
CA GLY A 159 -8.63 6.11 -7.89
C GLY A 159 -9.83 5.21 -7.56
N TRP A 160 -10.23 4.35 -8.50
CA TRP A 160 -11.36 3.44 -8.33
C TRP A 160 -10.91 2.09 -7.79
N ILE A 161 -11.67 1.51 -6.86
CA ILE A 161 -11.56 0.10 -6.45
C ILE A 161 -12.49 -0.72 -7.34
N VAL A 162 -11.94 -1.58 -8.19
CA VAL A 162 -12.71 -2.53 -9.00
C VAL A 162 -13.07 -3.75 -8.16
N PHE A 163 -14.36 -4.03 -8.04
CA PHE A 163 -14.86 -5.13 -7.21
C PHE A 163 -15.53 -6.26 -8.00
N GLN A 164 -15.83 -6.01 -9.27
CA GLN A 164 -16.30 -7.03 -10.21
C GLN A 164 -15.63 -6.77 -11.55
N ARG A 165 -15.17 -7.84 -12.20
CA ARG A 165 -14.65 -7.80 -13.57
C ARG A 165 -15.08 -9.04 -14.34
N ARG A 166 -15.68 -8.81 -15.52
CA ARG A 166 -15.99 -9.79 -16.57
C ARG A 166 -15.22 -9.43 -17.83
N LEU A 167 -14.63 -10.41 -18.49
CA LEU A 167 -13.67 -10.19 -19.57
C LEU A 167 -13.80 -11.19 -20.72
N ASP A 168 -13.83 -12.47 -20.39
CA ASP A 168 -13.63 -13.57 -21.34
C ASP A 168 -14.46 -14.82 -21.04
N GLY A 169 -15.17 -14.86 -19.90
CA GLY A 169 -15.91 -16.04 -19.46
C GLY A 169 -15.04 -17.17 -18.90
N SER A 170 -13.77 -16.91 -18.56
CA SER A 170 -12.86 -17.90 -17.97
C SER A 170 -13.26 -18.34 -16.57
N VAL A 171 -14.08 -17.54 -15.86
CA VAL A 171 -14.54 -17.84 -14.51
C VAL A 171 -16.04 -18.07 -14.50
N ASP A 172 -16.46 -19.17 -13.86
CA ASP A 172 -17.88 -19.41 -13.60
C ASP A 172 -18.39 -18.46 -12.49
N PHE A 173 -19.38 -17.63 -12.82
CA PHE A 173 -20.07 -16.73 -11.88
C PHE A 173 -21.38 -17.32 -11.33
N PHE A 174 -21.83 -18.49 -11.79
CA PHE A 174 -23.03 -19.15 -11.25
C PHE A 174 -22.72 -19.91 -9.95
N ARG A 175 -22.24 -19.15 -8.95
CA ARG A 175 -21.73 -19.66 -7.67
C ARG A 175 -22.77 -19.58 -6.55
N LYS A 176 -22.47 -20.30 -5.47
CA LYS A 176 -23.26 -20.35 -4.24
C LYS A 176 -22.96 -19.15 -3.32
N TRP A 177 -23.80 -18.96 -2.29
CA TRP A 177 -23.73 -17.85 -1.34
C TRP A 177 -22.33 -17.63 -0.76
N ASP A 178 -21.72 -18.72 -0.30
CA ASP A 178 -20.44 -18.72 0.39
C ASP A 178 -19.28 -18.21 -0.49
N ALA A 179 -19.34 -18.46 -1.80
CA ALA A 179 -18.37 -17.91 -2.76
C ALA A 179 -18.57 -16.39 -2.94
N TYR A 180 -19.81 -15.93 -3.11
CA TYR A 180 -20.09 -14.50 -3.22
C TYR A 180 -19.79 -13.73 -1.92
N LYS A 181 -19.93 -14.38 -0.76
CA LYS A 181 -19.53 -13.85 0.54
C LYS A 181 -18.04 -13.56 0.60
N ARG A 182 -17.20 -14.57 0.34
CA ARG A 182 -15.73 -14.47 0.46
C ARG A 182 -15.04 -13.80 -0.73
N GLY A 183 -15.65 -13.85 -1.91
CA GLY A 183 -14.99 -13.51 -3.16
C GLY A 183 -14.44 -14.74 -3.88
N PHE A 184 -14.25 -14.61 -5.19
CA PHE A 184 -13.75 -15.68 -6.07
C PHE A 184 -13.21 -15.10 -7.38
N GLY A 185 -12.45 -15.91 -8.10
CA GLY A 185 -11.97 -15.59 -9.45
C GLY A 185 -10.45 -15.59 -9.54
N ASN A 186 -9.93 -14.85 -10.50
CA ASN A 186 -8.52 -14.76 -10.80
C ASN A 186 -8.13 -13.29 -11.01
N GLN A 187 -7.04 -12.86 -10.37
CA GLN A 187 -6.53 -11.50 -10.45
C GLN A 187 -6.14 -11.06 -11.87
N LEU A 188 -5.77 -12.01 -12.72
CA LEU A 188 -5.36 -11.78 -14.11
C LEU A 188 -6.55 -11.68 -15.08
N SER A 189 -7.73 -12.21 -14.71
CA SER A 189 -8.91 -12.24 -15.59
C SER A 189 -10.16 -11.68 -14.92
N GLU A 190 -11.03 -12.55 -14.42
CA GLU A 190 -12.37 -12.23 -13.93
C GLU A 190 -12.49 -12.53 -12.44
N PHE A 191 -13.17 -11.66 -11.70
CA PHE A 191 -13.35 -11.88 -10.26
C PHE A 191 -14.56 -11.14 -9.70
N TRP A 192 -14.96 -11.59 -8.51
CA TRP A 192 -15.84 -10.91 -7.58
C TRP A 192 -15.10 -10.73 -6.25
N LEU A 193 -14.95 -9.50 -5.78
CA LEU A 193 -14.14 -9.17 -4.60
C LEU A 193 -14.67 -9.78 -3.30
N GLY A 194 -15.97 -10.06 -3.22
CA GLY A 194 -16.61 -10.63 -2.05
C GLY A 194 -17.53 -9.63 -1.33
N ASN A 195 -18.70 -10.11 -0.91
CA ASN A 195 -19.71 -9.27 -0.28
C ASN A 195 -19.30 -8.79 1.12
N ASP A 196 -18.50 -9.58 1.85
CA ASP A 196 -17.94 -9.13 3.13
C ASP A 196 -17.00 -7.94 2.92
N ASN A 197 -16.14 -8.01 1.90
CA ASN A 197 -15.24 -6.91 1.54
C ASN A 197 -16.02 -5.68 1.07
N LEU A 198 -17.06 -5.86 0.25
CA LEU A 198 -17.94 -4.77 -0.18
C LEU A 198 -18.66 -4.08 0.99
N HIS A 199 -19.21 -4.86 1.91
CA HIS A 199 -19.85 -4.32 3.11
C HIS A 199 -18.85 -3.52 3.94
N ARG A 200 -17.69 -4.11 4.20
CA ARG A 200 -16.61 -3.50 4.97
C ARG A 200 -16.16 -2.17 4.37
N LEU A 201 -15.89 -2.12 3.06
CA LEU A 201 -15.46 -0.92 2.36
C LEU A 201 -16.53 0.19 2.37
N THR A 202 -17.80 -0.16 2.19
CA THR A 202 -18.88 0.82 1.96
C THR A 202 -19.72 1.14 3.20
N SER A 203 -19.36 0.59 4.37
CA SER A 203 -20.12 0.79 5.63
C SER A 203 -19.81 2.11 6.32
N LEU A 204 -18.56 2.58 6.26
CA LEU A 204 -18.08 3.73 7.04
C LEU A 204 -18.00 5.02 6.25
N GLU A 205 -17.72 4.93 4.95
CA GLU A 205 -17.58 6.08 4.06
C GLU A 205 -18.55 5.96 2.89
N LYS A 206 -18.89 7.10 2.29
CA LYS A 206 -19.76 7.15 1.12
C LYS A 206 -18.91 6.94 -0.14
N TYR A 207 -19.31 5.98 -0.96
CA TYR A 207 -18.65 5.67 -2.23
C TYR A 207 -19.58 5.94 -3.40
N GLU A 208 -19.12 6.63 -4.45
CA GLU A 208 -19.79 6.61 -5.75
C GLU A 208 -19.56 5.26 -6.45
N LEU A 209 -20.49 4.87 -7.31
CA LEU A 209 -20.39 3.67 -8.14
C LEU A 209 -20.30 4.06 -9.60
N ARG A 210 -19.38 3.41 -10.32
CA ARG A 210 -19.29 3.41 -11.77
C ARG A 210 -19.33 1.97 -12.27
N ILE A 211 -20.04 1.76 -13.37
CA ILE A 211 -20.07 0.50 -14.09
C ILE A 211 -19.67 0.77 -15.53
N ASP A 212 -18.60 0.13 -15.98
CA ASP A 212 -18.08 0.23 -17.35
C ASP A 212 -18.44 -1.03 -18.14
N PHE A 213 -18.77 -0.85 -19.41
CA PHE A 213 -19.14 -1.91 -20.34
C PHE A 213 -18.37 -1.78 -21.64
N THR A 214 -17.98 -2.91 -22.23
CA THR A 214 -17.58 -2.99 -23.64
C THR A 214 -18.43 -4.05 -24.33
N ASP A 215 -18.98 -3.74 -25.50
CA ASP A 215 -19.68 -4.72 -26.35
C ASP A 215 -18.71 -5.47 -27.31
N PHE A 216 -19.23 -6.41 -28.10
CA PHE A 216 -18.42 -7.17 -29.06
C PHE A 216 -18.03 -6.36 -30.31
N ASP A 217 -18.63 -5.20 -30.53
CA ASP A 217 -18.20 -4.21 -31.53
C ASP A 217 -17.11 -3.28 -30.97
N ASN A 218 -16.62 -3.56 -29.75
CA ASN A 218 -15.67 -2.75 -28.99
C ASN A 218 -16.15 -1.31 -28.70
N LYS A 219 -17.46 -1.12 -28.56
CA LYS A 219 -18.04 0.14 -28.10
C LYS A 219 -18.13 0.16 -26.59
N ASP A 220 -17.58 1.22 -26.00
CA ASP A 220 -17.61 1.43 -24.56
C ASP A 220 -18.83 2.25 -24.15
N SER A 221 -19.37 1.93 -22.97
CA SER A 221 -20.44 2.69 -22.33
C SER A 221 -20.32 2.58 -20.82
N PHE A 222 -20.99 3.46 -20.07
CA PHE A 222 -20.93 3.42 -18.61
C PHE A 222 -22.24 3.91 -17.98
N ALA A 223 -22.39 3.61 -16.69
CA ALA A 223 -23.43 4.16 -15.81
C ALA A 223 -22.80 4.58 -14.46
N LYS A 224 -23.19 5.74 -13.93
CA LYS A 224 -22.73 6.24 -12.63
C LYS A 224 -23.88 6.47 -11.65
N TYR A 225 -23.59 6.27 -10.36
CA TYR A 225 -24.52 6.50 -9.25
C TYR A 225 -23.82 7.26 -8.12
N ALA A 226 -24.56 8.18 -7.49
CA ALA A 226 -24.04 9.10 -6.49
C ALA A 226 -23.59 8.43 -5.18
N SER A 227 -24.13 7.25 -4.88
CA SER A 227 -23.66 6.43 -3.76
C SER A 227 -23.95 4.95 -3.96
N PHE A 228 -23.15 4.10 -3.34
CA PHE A 228 -23.33 2.65 -3.31
C PHE A 228 -22.88 2.10 -1.97
N GLN A 229 -23.73 1.29 -1.37
CA GLN A 229 -23.46 0.62 -0.11
C GLN A 229 -24.07 -0.78 -0.09
N VAL A 230 -23.34 -1.70 0.52
CA VAL A 230 -23.78 -3.08 0.77
C VAL A 230 -23.91 -3.30 2.26
N ALA A 231 -25.07 -3.76 2.71
CA ALA A 231 -25.31 -4.04 4.13
C ALA A 231 -24.55 -5.30 4.61
N ALA A 232 -24.53 -5.54 5.93
CA ALA A 232 -23.94 -6.75 6.49
C ALA A 232 -24.66 -8.02 6.04
N GLU A 233 -24.03 -9.19 6.24
CA GLU A 233 -24.65 -10.49 5.96
C GLU A 233 -25.95 -10.71 6.75
N SER A 234 -26.03 -10.20 7.99
CA SER A 234 -27.23 -10.24 8.83
C SER A 234 -28.43 -9.46 8.23
N LYS A 235 -28.16 -8.62 7.23
CA LYS A 235 -29.14 -7.92 6.40
C LYS A 235 -29.04 -8.35 4.92
N TRP A 236 -28.55 -9.57 4.69
CA TRP A 236 -28.47 -10.25 3.39
C TRP A 236 -27.78 -9.43 2.30
N TYR A 237 -26.74 -8.69 2.66
CA TYR A 237 -25.99 -7.82 1.74
C TYR A 237 -26.88 -6.88 0.93
N ARG A 238 -27.97 -6.37 1.54
CA ARG A 238 -28.91 -5.45 0.89
C ARG A 238 -28.20 -4.27 0.24
N LEU A 239 -28.62 -3.96 -0.99
CA LEU A 239 -28.13 -2.81 -1.75
C LEU A 239 -28.79 -1.52 -1.27
N THR A 240 -27.99 -0.50 -0.96
CA THR A 240 -28.44 0.89 -0.85
C THR A 240 -27.74 1.68 -1.95
N LEU A 241 -28.53 2.19 -2.90
CA LEU A 241 -28.04 2.91 -4.08
C LEU A 241 -28.52 4.36 -4.05
N GLY A 242 -27.61 5.28 -4.37
CA GLY A 242 -27.91 6.70 -4.56
C GLY A 242 -28.50 6.98 -5.94
N ALA A 243 -28.78 8.26 -6.21
CA ALA A 243 -29.33 8.69 -7.49
C ALA A 243 -28.40 8.30 -8.66
N PHE A 244 -29.00 7.90 -9.78
CA PHE A 244 -28.29 7.78 -11.06
C PHE A 244 -27.78 9.17 -11.48
N THR A 245 -26.49 9.28 -11.77
CA THR A 245 -25.84 10.55 -12.13
C THR A 245 -25.56 10.68 -13.63
N GLY A 246 -25.74 9.60 -14.39
CA GLY A 246 -25.64 9.63 -15.85
C GLY A 246 -24.74 8.56 -16.44
N GLY A 247 -24.67 8.55 -17.77
CA GLY A 247 -23.84 7.65 -18.56
C GLY A 247 -24.61 7.04 -19.75
N PRO A 248 -23.94 6.77 -20.87
CA PRO A 248 -24.58 6.33 -22.11
C PRO A 248 -25.21 4.94 -22.02
N ALA A 249 -24.87 4.12 -21.01
CA ALA A 249 -25.53 2.84 -20.78
C ALA A 249 -26.94 2.98 -20.17
N GLY A 250 -27.30 4.17 -19.67
CA GLY A 250 -28.56 4.41 -18.97
C GLY A 250 -28.64 3.71 -17.61
N ASP A 251 -29.80 3.83 -16.96
CA ASP A 251 -30.05 3.27 -15.63
C ASP A 251 -30.75 1.90 -15.72
N SER A 252 -30.09 0.87 -15.21
CA SER A 252 -30.70 -0.46 -14.99
C SER A 252 -30.41 -1.02 -13.58
N LEU A 253 -29.94 -0.18 -12.65
CA LEU A 253 -29.66 -0.61 -11.27
C LEU A 253 -30.57 0.03 -10.23
N SER A 254 -31.17 1.19 -10.49
CA SER A 254 -32.06 1.83 -9.50
C SER A 254 -33.26 0.97 -9.10
N GLN A 255 -33.76 0.12 -10.02
CA GLN A 255 -34.83 -0.85 -9.74
C GLN A 255 -34.40 -1.97 -8.77
N HIS A 256 -33.10 -2.12 -8.53
CA HIS A 256 -32.52 -3.07 -7.59
C HIS A 256 -32.24 -2.45 -6.22
N ASN A 257 -32.46 -1.14 -6.05
CA ASN A 257 -32.24 -0.47 -4.79
C ASN A 257 -33.11 -1.08 -3.67
N ASN A 258 -32.55 -1.17 -2.47
CA ASN A 258 -33.14 -1.77 -1.27
C ASN A 258 -33.43 -3.28 -1.39
N MET A 259 -32.98 -3.95 -2.45
CA MET A 259 -33.12 -5.40 -2.60
C MET A 259 -31.98 -6.15 -1.92
N THR A 260 -32.28 -7.35 -1.44
CA THR A 260 -31.35 -8.29 -0.82
C THR A 260 -30.61 -9.10 -1.89
N PHE A 261 -29.36 -9.47 -1.60
CA PHE A 261 -28.58 -10.29 -2.52
C PHE A 261 -29.12 -11.73 -2.52
N SER A 262 -29.13 -12.40 -3.68
CA SER A 262 -29.57 -13.78 -3.81
C SER A 262 -28.65 -14.59 -4.71
N THR A 263 -28.43 -15.85 -4.34
CA THR A 263 -27.72 -16.89 -5.10
C THR A 263 -28.62 -18.09 -5.33
N GLN A 264 -28.17 -19.07 -6.13
CA GLN A 264 -28.95 -20.28 -6.42
C GLN A 264 -29.40 -21.06 -5.17
N ASP A 265 -28.58 -21.04 -4.12
CA ASP A 265 -28.78 -21.75 -2.85
C ASP A 265 -29.39 -20.89 -1.74
N LYS A 266 -29.46 -19.56 -1.93
CA LYS A 266 -30.02 -18.63 -0.93
C LYS A 266 -30.95 -17.62 -1.59
N ARG A 267 -32.25 -17.92 -1.52
CA ARG A 267 -33.32 -17.13 -2.15
C ARG A 267 -33.82 -16.06 -1.18
N GLN A 268 -33.50 -14.81 -1.47
CA GLN A 268 -33.88 -13.65 -0.67
C GLN A 268 -34.74 -12.64 -1.45
N ASP A 269 -34.98 -12.90 -2.74
CA ASP A 269 -35.78 -12.02 -3.60
C ASP A 269 -37.23 -11.90 -3.11
N PRO A 270 -37.91 -10.75 -3.28
CA PRO A 270 -39.18 -10.46 -2.61
C PRO A 270 -40.34 -11.41 -2.93
N LYS A 271 -40.29 -12.12 -4.07
CA LYS A 271 -41.33 -13.10 -4.44
C LYS A 271 -40.92 -14.54 -4.17
N LYS A 272 -39.73 -14.80 -3.65
CA LYS A 272 -39.09 -16.14 -3.62
C LYS A 272 -39.12 -16.82 -5.00
N MET A 273 -39.25 -16.03 -6.07
CA MET A 273 -39.12 -16.50 -7.45
C MET A 273 -37.64 -16.79 -7.57
N ASN A 274 -37.27 -18.03 -7.90
CA ASN A 274 -35.88 -18.47 -7.93
C ASN A 274 -35.05 -17.76 -9.02
N CYS A 275 -34.88 -16.43 -8.93
CA CYS A 275 -34.39 -15.55 -9.98
C CYS A 275 -32.94 -15.88 -10.30
N ALA A 276 -32.13 -16.16 -9.26
CA ALA A 276 -30.76 -16.61 -9.42
C ALA A 276 -30.67 -17.88 -10.29
N GLU A 277 -31.51 -18.88 -10.01
CA GLU A 277 -31.56 -20.12 -10.79
C GLU A 277 -32.13 -19.92 -12.19
N MET A 278 -33.16 -19.09 -12.33
CA MET A 278 -33.84 -18.82 -13.60
C MET A 278 -32.93 -18.07 -14.58
N TYR A 279 -32.20 -17.07 -14.08
CA TYR A 279 -31.36 -16.17 -14.87
C TYR A 279 -29.85 -16.47 -14.72
N LYS A 280 -29.51 -17.61 -14.09
CA LYS A 280 -28.16 -18.18 -14.02
C LYS A 280 -27.09 -17.21 -13.54
N GLY A 281 -27.37 -16.47 -12.48
CA GLY A 281 -26.44 -15.51 -11.87
C GLY A 281 -26.75 -15.26 -10.41
N ALA A 282 -26.03 -14.33 -9.79
CA ALA A 282 -26.31 -13.85 -8.44
C ALA A 282 -26.37 -12.33 -8.40
N TRP A 283 -27.41 -11.78 -7.79
CA TRP A 283 -27.68 -10.36 -7.85
C TRP A 283 -28.64 -9.91 -6.74
N TRP A 284 -28.82 -8.59 -6.62
CA TRP A 284 -29.88 -7.96 -5.83
C TRP A 284 -31.22 -8.04 -6.57
N TYR A 285 -31.73 -9.25 -6.83
CA TYR A 285 -32.93 -9.44 -7.66
C TYR A 285 -34.19 -8.80 -7.05
N HIS A 286 -35.00 -8.19 -7.92
CA HIS A 286 -36.33 -7.67 -7.61
C HIS A 286 -37.43 -8.57 -8.21
N LYS A 287 -37.88 -8.33 -9.45
CA LYS A 287 -38.88 -9.15 -10.17
C LYS A 287 -38.62 -9.26 -11.69
N CYS A 288 -37.56 -9.92 -12.16
CA CYS A 288 -36.38 -10.37 -11.42
C CYS A 288 -35.24 -9.36 -11.56
N HIS A 289 -35.00 -8.79 -12.75
CA HIS A 289 -33.92 -7.84 -12.93
C HIS A 289 -34.09 -6.91 -14.14
N HIS A 290 -33.42 -5.77 -14.05
CA HIS A 290 -33.06 -4.90 -15.17
C HIS A 290 -31.56 -5.01 -15.52
N SER A 291 -30.73 -5.46 -14.59
CA SER A 291 -29.30 -5.76 -14.81
C SER A 291 -28.93 -7.14 -14.27
N ASN A 292 -28.05 -7.89 -14.94
CA ASN A 292 -27.61 -9.21 -14.49
C ASN A 292 -26.12 -9.48 -14.82
N LEU A 293 -25.23 -8.65 -14.27
CA LEU A 293 -23.81 -8.62 -14.69
C LEU A 293 -23.00 -9.84 -14.23
N ASN A 294 -23.57 -10.63 -13.31
CA ASN A 294 -22.97 -11.83 -12.73
C ASN A 294 -23.58 -13.12 -13.30
N ALA A 295 -24.20 -13.04 -14.48
CA ALA A 295 -24.76 -14.21 -15.15
C ALA A 295 -23.77 -14.88 -16.10
N LYS A 296 -24.28 -15.80 -16.92
CA LYS A 296 -23.50 -16.52 -17.93
C LYS A 296 -22.88 -15.57 -18.96
N TYR A 297 -21.64 -15.87 -19.32
CA TYR A 297 -20.97 -15.22 -20.43
C TYR A 297 -21.50 -15.82 -21.74
N LEU A 298 -22.30 -15.06 -22.51
CA LEU A 298 -23.02 -15.56 -23.70
C LEU A 298 -22.54 -14.93 -25.02
N MET A 299 -21.45 -14.16 -24.97
CA MET A 299 -20.74 -13.65 -26.15
C MET A 299 -21.62 -12.86 -27.14
N GLY A 300 -22.31 -11.82 -26.69
CA GLY A 300 -23.13 -10.97 -27.55
C GLY A 300 -24.59 -11.40 -27.61
N GLU A 301 -25.17 -11.45 -28.82
CA GLU A 301 -26.59 -11.75 -29.02
C GLU A 301 -26.95 -13.19 -28.63
N HIS A 302 -28.07 -13.35 -27.93
CA HIS A 302 -28.53 -14.66 -27.49
C HIS A 302 -30.07 -14.74 -27.42
N LYS A 303 -30.62 -15.94 -27.63
CA LYS A 303 -32.09 -16.17 -27.69
C LYS A 303 -32.78 -16.11 -26.32
N SER A 304 -32.10 -16.53 -25.26
CA SER A 304 -32.69 -16.62 -23.92
C SER A 304 -32.73 -15.27 -23.22
N ARG A 305 -33.92 -14.75 -22.90
CA ARG A 305 -34.08 -13.43 -22.28
C ARG A 305 -33.43 -13.38 -20.89
N GLY A 306 -32.50 -12.45 -20.67
CA GLY A 306 -31.97 -12.07 -19.35
C GLY A 306 -30.93 -13.01 -18.72
N VAL A 307 -30.50 -14.06 -19.43
CA VAL A 307 -29.60 -15.11 -18.88
C VAL A 307 -28.11 -14.75 -19.01
N GLY A 308 -27.77 -13.67 -19.72
CA GLY A 308 -26.40 -13.20 -19.92
C GLY A 308 -25.99 -12.04 -19.01
N ILE A 309 -24.79 -11.50 -19.26
CA ILE A 309 -24.30 -10.24 -18.69
C ILE A 309 -25.07 -9.08 -19.32
N ASN A 310 -26.26 -8.81 -18.78
CA ASN A 310 -27.24 -7.96 -19.46
C ASN A 310 -27.44 -6.63 -18.71
N TRP A 311 -27.66 -5.56 -19.47
CA TRP A 311 -28.04 -4.23 -18.99
C TRP A 311 -29.20 -3.71 -19.84
N ALA A 312 -30.40 -3.66 -19.26
CA ALA A 312 -31.64 -3.48 -20.03
C ALA A 312 -31.73 -2.14 -20.79
N SER A 313 -31.29 -1.04 -20.18
CA SER A 313 -31.28 0.29 -20.80
C SER A 313 -30.15 0.51 -21.80
N GLY A 314 -29.17 -0.41 -21.85
CA GLY A 314 -28.09 -0.43 -22.84
C GLY A 314 -28.49 -1.30 -24.04
N LYS A 315 -27.89 -2.49 -24.14
CA LYS A 315 -28.13 -3.44 -25.25
C LYS A 315 -29.36 -4.34 -25.05
N GLY A 316 -30.12 -4.14 -23.98
CA GLY A 316 -31.35 -4.88 -23.73
C GLY A 316 -31.15 -6.29 -23.16
N PRO A 317 -32.23 -7.08 -23.05
CA PRO A 317 -32.20 -8.37 -22.36
C PRO A 317 -31.79 -9.56 -23.25
N TYR A 318 -31.39 -9.34 -24.50
CA TYR A 318 -30.97 -10.39 -25.45
C TYR A 318 -29.51 -10.25 -25.90
N TYR A 319 -28.73 -9.43 -25.18
CA TYR A 319 -27.33 -9.20 -25.47
C TYR A 319 -26.50 -9.29 -24.19
N SER A 320 -25.42 -10.06 -24.25
CA SER A 320 -24.46 -10.28 -23.16
C SER A 320 -23.15 -9.55 -23.48
N TYR A 321 -22.77 -8.58 -22.64
CA TYR A 321 -21.59 -7.75 -22.85
C TYR A 321 -20.28 -8.57 -22.88
N LYS A 322 -19.30 -8.08 -23.63
CA LYS A 322 -17.94 -8.63 -23.70
C LYS A 322 -17.17 -8.32 -22.42
N ARG A 323 -17.25 -7.08 -21.95
CA ARG A 323 -16.61 -6.65 -20.69
C ARG A 323 -17.62 -5.94 -19.80
N SER A 324 -17.48 -6.16 -18.50
CA SER A 324 -18.19 -5.45 -17.44
C SER A 324 -17.22 -5.24 -16.30
N GLU A 325 -17.12 -4.01 -15.79
CA GLU A 325 -16.40 -3.73 -14.56
C GLU A 325 -17.29 -2.91 -13.65
N MET A 326 -17.43 -3.31 -12.39
CA MET A 326 -18.06 -2.50 -11.36
C MET A 326 -17.01 -1.98 -10.40
N LYS A 327 -17.00 -0.68 -10.16
CA LYS A 327 -15.95 -0.01 -9.39
C LYS A 327 -16.49 1.12 -8.53
N ILE A 328 -15.88 1.30 -7.36
CA ILE A 328 -16.29 2.28 -6.35
C ILE A 328 -15.16 3.26 -6.04
N ARG A 329 -15.51 4.51 -5.72
CA ARG A 329 -14.55 5.54 -5.31
C ARG A 329 -15.13 6.40 -4.18
N PRO A 330 -14.36 6.78 -3.14
CA PRO A 330 -14.88 7.63 -2.07
C PRO A 330 -15.32 9.00 -2.61
N VAL A 331 -16.51 9.44 -2.24
CA VAL A 331 -16.98 10.82 -2.44
C VAL A 331 -16.63 11.64 -1.21
N ALA A 332 -15.95 12.76 -1.42
CA ALA A 332 -15.63 13.71 -0.36
C ALA A 332 -16.89 14.47 0.08
#